data_AF-A0A928N1Z4-F1
#
_entry.id   AF-A0A928N1Z4-F1
#
_cell.length_a   1.000
_cell.length_b   1.000
_cell.length_c   1.000
_cell.angle_alpha   90.00
_cell.angle_beta   90.00
_cell.angle_gamma   90.00
#
_symmetry.space_group_name_H-M   'P 1'
#
loop_
_entity.id
_entity.type
_entity.pdbx_description
1 polymer ?
#
loop_
_entity_poly.entity_id
_entity_poly.type
_entity_poly.pdbx_seq_one_letter_code
_entity_poly.pdbx_strand_id
1 'polypeptide(L)'
;MNSWFDEENRAYIIFSIQEIMDIMYCSKVPHLISDVLEEYKLSGMDYNEAKKRAYEKIYQSVDANFDYDREFAKDTCYRNVPSVDNSLFTIARKLILAERTPVL
;
A
#
# COMPACT_ATOMS: atom_id res chain seq x y z
N MET A 1 15.02 -42.24 0.17
CA MET A 1 14.35 -41.09 -0.49
C MET A 1 13.82 -40.22 0.63
N ASN A 2 14.31 -38.98 0.80
CA ASN A 2 13.93 -38.14 1.95
C ASN A 2 12.45 -37.76 1.83
N SER A 3 11.60 -38.36 2.68
CA SER A 3 10.14 -38.15 2.68
C SER A 3 9.72 -36.73 3.04
N TRP A 4 10.67 -35.88 3.45
CA TRP A 4 10.43 -34.50 3.86
C TRP A 4 10.17 -33.54 2.70
N PHE A 5 10.56 -33.92 1.48
CA PHE A 5 10.32 -33.17 0.24
C PHE A 5 9.28 -33.87 -0.65
N ASP A 6 8.22 -34.39 -0.04
CA ASP A 6 7.02 -34.75 -0.79
C ASP A 6 6.37 -33.50 -1.42
N GLU A 7 5.46 -33.73 -2.36
CA GLU A 7 4.87 -32.68 -3.20
C GLU A 7 4.03 -31.70 -2.39
N GLU A 8 3.41 -32.18 -1.31
CA GLU A 8 2.60 -31.39 -0.39
C GLU A 8 3.49 -30.45 0.44
N ASN A 9 4.54 -30.98 1.08
CA ASN A 9 5.53 -30.17 1.78
C ASN A 9 6.26 -29.18 0.86
N ARG A 10 6.52 -29.55 -0.40
CA ARG A 10 7.09 -28.62 -1.38
C ARG A 10 6.14 -27.45 -1.66
N ALA A 11 4.85 -27.71 -1.83
CA ALA A 11 3.86 -26.65 -2.04
C ALA A 11 3.76 -25.72 -0.82
N TYR A 12 3.75 -26.28 0.40
CA TYR A 12 3.76 -25.50 1.64
C TYR A 12 5.03 -24.64 1.77
N ILE A 13 6.20 -25.20 1.52
CA ILE A 13 7.47 -24.47 1.57
C ILE A 13 7.50 -23.34 0.53
N ILE A 14 7.06 -23.61 -0.70
CA ILE A 14 7.01 -22.61 -1.78
C ILE A 14 6.03 -21.48 -1.42
N PHE A 15 4.83 -21.82 -0.92
CA PHE A 15 3.83 -20.85 -0.52
C PHE A 15 4.33 -19.96 0.63
N SER A 16 4.91 -20.55 1.68
CA SER A 16 5.48 -19.77 2.79
C SER A 16 6.68 -18.92 2.37
N ILE A 17 7.53 -19.40 1.47
CA ILE A 17 8.63 -18.59 0.92
C ILE A 17 8.07 -17.45 0.09
N GLN A 18 7.02 -17.67 -0.70
CA GLN A 18 6.37 -16.61 -1.47
C GLN A 18 5.74 -15.57 -0.53
N GLU A 19 5.04 -15.97 0.53
CA GLU A 19 4.51 -15.04 1.53
C GLU A 19 5.63 -14.25 2.22
N ILE A 20 6.74 -14.90 2.58
CA ILE A 20 7.90 -14.24 3.19
C ILE A 20 8.57 -13.29 2.18
N MET A 21 8.68 -13.69 0.91
CA MET A 21 9.19 -12.83 -0.16
C MET A 21 8.24 -11.68 -0.44
N ASP A 22 6.93 -11.86 -0.36
CA ASP A 22 5.97 -10.77 -0.48
C ASP A 22 6.10 -9.83 0.73
N ILE A 23 6.25 -10.35 1.94
CA ILE A 23 6.55 -9.53 3.13
C ILE A 23 7.89 -8.78 3.01
N MET A 24 8.90 -9.38 2.37
CA MET A 24 10.27 -8.87 2.31
C MET A 24 10.56 -7.99 1.07
N TYR A 25 9.91 -8.26 -0.06
CA TYR A 25 10.12 -7.63 -1.37
C TYR A 25 8.89 -6.92 -1.94
N CYS A 26 7.67 -7.19 -1.44
CA CYS A 26 6.52 -6.40 -1.87
C CYS A 26 6.73 -4.98 -1.33
N SER A 27 6.73 -4.02 -2.25
CA SER A 27 6.66 -2.60 -1.89
C SER A 27 5.62 -2.42 -0.78
N LYS A 28 6.01 -1.85 0.37
CA LYS A 28 5.09 -1.59 1.50
C LYS A 28 3.80 -0.89 1.06
N VAL A 29 3.88 -0.09 0.00
CA VAL A 29 2.79 0.75 -0.49
C VAL A 29 1.55 -0.05 -0.92
N PRO A 30 1.58 -0.99 -1.89
CA PRO A 30 0.39 -1.74 -2.31
C PRO A 30 -0.33 -2.45 -1.15
N HIS A 31 0.40 -2.95 -0.14
CA HIS A 31 -0.24 -3.49 1.06
C HIS A 31 -0.89 -2.42 1.94
N LEU A 32 -0.23 -1.27 2.12
CA LEU A 32 -0.78 -0.16 2.91
C LEU A 32 -2.05 0.45 2.32
N ILE A 33 -2.20 0.40 0.99
CA ILE A 33 -3.29 1.07 0.26
C ILE A 33 -4.23 0.09 -0.45
N SER A 34 -4.19 -1.21 -0.12
CA SER A 34 -4.96 -2.24 -0.85
C SER A 34 -6.47 -1.99 -0.81
N ASP A 35 -6.98 -1.56 0.34
CA ASP A 35 -8.38 -1.16 0.53
C ASP A 35 -8.76 0.03 -0.36
N VAL A 36 -7.90 1.05 -0.40
CA VAL A 36 -8.08 2.22 -1.27
C VAL A 36 -8.10 1.82 -2.75
N LEU A 37 -7.23 0.91 -3.18
CA LEU A 37 -7.20 0.43 -4.57
C LEU A 37 -8.45 -0.37 -4.93
N GLU A 38 -8.93 -1.24 -4.04
CA GLU A 38 -10.15 -2.02 -4.24
C GLU A 38 -11.37 -1.10 -4.35
N GLU A 39 -11.54 -0.15 -3.42
CA GLU A 39 -12.60 0.84 -3.49
C GLU A 39 -12.50 1.68 -4.76
N TYR A 40 -11.30 2.14 -5.14
CA TYR A 40 -11.09 2.94 -6.33
C TYR A 40 -11.54 2.25 -7.64
N LYS A 41 -11.35 0.93 -7.72
CA LYS A 41 -11.82 0.09 -8.83
C LYS A 41 -13.34 -0.03 -8.87
N LEU A 42 -13.94 -0.26 -7.69
CA LEU A 42 -15.32 -0.71 -7.59
C LEU A 42 -16.34 0.43 -7.43
N SER A 43 -15.95 1.54 -6.80
CA SER A 43 -16.91 2.52 -6.22
C SER A 43 -17.04 3.84 -6.98
N GLY A 44 -16.37 4.02 -8.12
CA GLY A 44 -16.39 5.31 -8.84
C GLY A 44 -15.66 6.46 -8.12
N MET A 45 -15.02 6.20 -6.98
CA MET A 45 -14.17 7.13 -6.23
C MET A 45 -13.23 7.91 -7.16
N ASP A 46 -13.14 9.23 -7.07
CA ASP A 46 -12.26 9.98 -7.98
C ASP A 46 -10.77 9.82 -7.61
N TYR A 47 -9.90 10.15 -8.56
CA TYR A 47 -8.44 9.99 -8.39
C TYR A 47 -7.88 10.82 -7.23
N ASN A 48 -8.41 12.03 -6.97
CA ASN A 48 -7.89 12.87 -5.90
C ASN A 48 -8.28 12.32 -4.53
N GLU A 49 -9.50 11.79 -4.39
CA GLU A 49 -9.93 11.11 -3.17
C GLU A 49 -9.08 9.85 -2.91
N ALA A 50 -8.88 9.00 -3.92
CA ALA A 50 -8.01 7.82 -3.78
C ALA A 50 -6.57 8.21 -3.40
N LYS A 51 -6.02 9.25 -4.02
CA LYS A 51 -4.68 9.76 -3.71
C LYS A 51 -4.60 10.27 -2.27
N LYS A 52 -5.61 11.02 -1.81
CA LYS A 52 -5.67 11.53 -0.43
C LYS A 52 -5.69 10.39 0.58
N ARG A 53 -6.58 9.41 0.41
CA ARG A 53 -6.68 8.24 1.32
C ARG A 53 -5.41 7.41 1.32
N ALA A 54 -4.80 7.19 0.16
CA ALA A 54 -3.52 6.49 0.06
C ALA A 54 -2.41 7.23 0.85
N TYR A 55 -2.37 8.57 0.77
CA TYR A 55 -1.38 9.35 1.50
C TYR A 55 -1.61 9.32 3.00
N GLU A 56 -2.87 9.39 3.44
CA GLU A 56 -3.24 9.22 4.84
C GLU A 56 -2.79 7.87 5.39
N LYS A 57 -3.05 6.76 4.69
CA LYS A 57 -2.57 5.42 5.06
C LYS A 57 -1.04 5.35 5.16
N ILE A 58 -0.34 6.01 4.25
CA ILE A 58 1.12 6.09 4.27
C ILE A 58 1.62 6.83 5.52
N TYR A 59 1.04 7.97 5.88
CA TYR A 59 1.39 8.66 7.12
C TYR A 59 1.03 7.83 8.37
N GLN A 60 -0.12 7.17 8.34
CA GLN A 60 -0.59 6.27 9.40
C GLN A 60 0.30 5.05 9.61
N SER A 61 1.10 4.66 8.62
CA SER A 61 2.12 3.63 8.78
C SER A 61 3.26 4.02 9.73
N VAL A 62 3.41 5.32 10.01
CA VAL A 62 4.41 5.87 10.95
C VAL A 62 3.74 6.40 12.22
N ASP A 63 2.59 7.07 12.09
CA ASP A 63 1.78 7.54 13.21
C ASP A 63 0.30 7.16 12.99
N ALA A 64 -0.14 6.08 13.62
CA ALA A 64 -1.50 5.55 13.47
C ALA A 64 -2.61 6.56 13.84
N ASN A 65 -2.30 7.62 14.60
CA ASN A 65 -3.26 8.66 14.97
C ASN A 65 -3.25 9.86 14.01
N PHE A 66 -2.46 9.79 12.92
CA PHE A 66 -2.41 10.85 11.92
C PHE A 66 -3.77 11.03 11.24
N ASP A 67 -4.21 12.29 11.18
CA ASP A 67 -5.44 12.73 10.52
C ASP A 67 -5.07 13.71 9.41
N TYR A 68 -5.27 13.30 8.17
CA TYR A 68 -4.84 14.08 7.01
C TYR A 68 -5.55 15.42 6.93
N ASP A 69 -6.87 15.43 7.12
CA ASP A 69 -7.66 16.66 6.99
C ASP A 69 -7.31 17.66 8.09
N ARG A 70 -7.15 17.18 9.33
CA ARG A 70 -6.77 18.01 10.46
C ARG A 70 -5.40 18.64 10.27
N GLU A 71 -4.40 17.87 9.83
CA GLU A 71 -3.03 18.38 9.68
C GLU A 71 -2.88 19.30 8.47
N PHE A 72 -3.54 19.00 7.36
CA PHE A 72 -3.45 19.83 6.14
C PHE A 72 -4.36 21.06 6.17
N ALA A 73 -5.30 21.16 7.11
CA ALA A 73 -6.05 22.39 7.40
C ALA A 73 -5.22 23.45 8.15
N LYS A 74 -4.10 23.07 8.79
CA LYS A 74 -3.20 24.01 9.48
C LYS A 74 -2.26 24.72 8.50
N ASP A 75 -1.75 25.89 8.92
CA ASP A 75 -0.64 26.53 8.22
C ASP A 75 0.57 25.61 8.18
N THR A 76 1.35 25.71 7.10
CA THR A 76 2.50 24.82 6.84
C THR A 76 3.47 24.73 8.02
N CYS A 77 3.68 25.82 8.78
CA CYS A 77 4.59 25.85 9.93
C CYS A 77 4.04 25.16 11.20
N TYR A 78 2.75 24.84 11.26
CA TYR A 78 2.10 24.19 12.41
C TYR A 78 1.69 22.73 12.16
N ARG A 79 1.99 22.19 10.98
CA ARG A 79 1.64 20.80 10.64
C ARG A 79 2.55 19.84 11.37
N ASN A 80 1.96 18.82 11.99
CA ASN A 80 2.69 17.72 12.61
C ASN A 80 2.65 16.51 11.67
N VAL A 81 3.44 16.55 10.59
CA VAL A 81 3.45 15.52 9.55
C VAL A 81 4.57 14.51 9.82
N PRO A 82 4.28 13.19 9.88
CA PRO A 82 5.30 12.17 10.03
C PRO A 82 6.33 12.20 8.90
N SER A 83 7.58 11.90 9.23
CA SER A 83 8.63 11.76 8.21
C SER A 83 8.43 10.46 7.44
N VAL A 84 8.18 10.59 6.14
CA VAL A 84 7.94 9.49 5.20
C VAL A 84 8.80 9.71 3.96
N ASP A 85 9.35 8.63 3.40
CA ASP A 85 10.01 8.70 2.10
C ASP A 85 9.03 9.08 0.97
N ASN A 86 9.36 10.16 0.25
CA ASN A 86 8.59 10.64 -0.89
C ASN A 86 8.42 9.61 -2.01
N SER A 87 9.30 8.60 -2.08
CA SER A 87 9.17 7.48 -3.00
C SER A 87 7.84 6.72 -2.81
N LEU A 88 7.34 6.62 -1.57
CA LEU A 88 6.10 5.91 -1.26
C LEU A 88 4.88 6.58 -1.90
N PHE A 89 4.82 7.91 -1.85
CA PHE A 89 3.75 8.68 -2.51
C PHE A 89 3.80 8.54 -4.03
N THR A 90 5.01 8.48 -4.60
CA THR A 90 5.20 8.25 -6.04
C THR A 90 4.68 6.88 -6.45
N ILE A 91 5.00 5.83 -5.68
CA ILE A 91 4.54 4.46 -5.92
C ILE A 91 3.00 4.40 -5.81
N ALA A 92 2.41 4.99 -4.76
CA ALA A 92 0.97 5.00 -4.56
C ALA A 92 0.22 5.62 -5.75
N ARG A 93 0.70 6.76 -6.24
CA ARG A 93 0.13 7.41 -7.42
C ARG A 93 0.19 6.54 -8.67
N LYS A 94 1.33 5.88 -8.91
CA LYS A 94 1.50 4.98 -10.06
C LYS A 94 0.52 3.81 -9.99
N LEU A 95 0.34 3.22 -8.81
CA LEU A 95 -0.61 2.13 -8.60
C LEU A 95 -2.03 2.59 -8.87
N ILE A 96 -2.49 3.69 -8.27
CA ILE A 96 -3.85 4.21 -8.49
C ILE A 96 -4.09 4.49 -9.98
N LEU A 97 -3.13 5.11 -10.68
CA LEU A 97 -3.27 5.38 -12.12
C LEU A 97 -3.35 4.09 -12.95
N ALA A 98 -2.58 3.07 -12.59
CA ALA A 98 -2.57 1.78 -13.28
C ALA A 98 -3.95 1.09 -13.23
N GLU A 99 -4.73 1.28 -12.16
CA GLU A 99 -6.03 0.61 -12.00
C GLU A 99 -7.14 1.14 -12.92
N ARG A 100 -6.99 2.33 -13.51
CA ARG A 100 -7.96 2.87 -14.48
C ARG A 100 -7.46 2.92 -15.91
N THR A 101 -6.16 2.77 -16.14
CA THR A 101 -5.66 2.57 -17.49
C THR A 101 -5.88 1.12 -17.89
N PRO A 102 -6.69 0.83 -18.93
CA PRO A 102 -6.69 -0.51 -19.50
C PRO A 102 -5.27 -0.81 -19.99
N VAL A 103 -4.69 -1.91 -19.52
CA VAL A 103 -3.49 -2.47 -20.14
C VAL A 103 -3.93 -2.91 -21.54
N LEU A 104 -3.45 -2.20 -22.57
CA LEU A 104 -3.67 -2.54 -23.98
C LEU A 104 -2.96 -3.83 -24.36
#